data_AF-A0A914VBT0-F1
#
_entry.id   AF-A0A914VBT0-F1
#
_cell.length_a   1.000
_cell.length_b   1.000
_cell.length_c   1.000
_cell.angle_alpha   90.00
_cell.angle_beta   90.00
_cell.angle_gamma   90.00
#
_symmetry.space_group_name_H-M   'P 1'
#
loop_
_entity.id
_entity.type
_entity.pdbx_description
1 polymer ?
#
loop_
_entity_poly.entity_id
_entity_poly.type
_entity_poly.pdbx_seq_one_letter_code
_entity_poly.pdbx_strand_id
1 'polypeptide(L)'
;MLRMTRKENYVAPSPSPVQRNRMAAPECIALTMEPESRLYTDPVLVLDFQSLYPSVVIAYNYCYSTCLGKISNMDHLPRMPLGCVGYEIPVKALKDIVAKREYHISPAGVAFVTSKVRRGILPRMLDEILNTRIMVKRRMSMYKNDPALTKLLDARQLALKLIANVTYGYTSANWSGRM
;
A
#
# COMPACT_ATOMS: atom_id res chain seq x y z
N MET A 1 0.65 11.71 -4.83
CA MET A 1 1.88 11.55 -4.02
C MET A 1 2.69 12.85 -3.91
N LEU A 2 3.32 13.38 -4.98
CA LEU A 2 4.25 14.52 -4.87
C LEU A 2 3.67 15.79 -4.21
N ARG A 3 2.37 16.06 -4.41
CA ARG A 3 1.68 17.17 -3.74
C ARG A 3 1.61 17.00 -2.21
N MET A 4 1.46 15.77 -1.73
CA MET A 4 1.41 15.47 -0.29
C MET A 4 2.81 15.49 0.31
N THR A 5 3.80 14.91 -0.40
CA THR A 5 5.19 14.87 0.06
C THR A 5 5.79 16.27 0.17
N ARG A 6 5.47 17.18 -0.77
CA ARG A 6 5.91 18.59 -0.73
C ARG A 6 5.47 19.31 0.55
N LYS A 7 4.26 19.04 1.06
CA LYS A 7 3.75 19.69 2.28
C LYS A 7 4.52 19.28 3.54
N GLU A 8 5.19 18.13 3.49
CA GLU A 8 5.92 17.55 4.62
C GLU A 8 7.44 17.53 4.37
N ASN A 9 7.91 18.28 3.37
CA ASN A 9 9.33 18.42 3.03
C ASN A 9 10.05 17.09 2.73
N TYR A 10 9.33 16.11 2.18
CA TYR A 10 9.96 14.89 1.68
C TYR A 10 10.59 15.12 0.31
N VAL A 11 11.71 14.43 0.08
CA VAL A 11 12.37 14.32 -1.21
C VAL A 11 12.12 12.92 -1.76
N ALA A 12 11.56 12.83 -2.96
CA ALA A 12 11.39 11.56 -3.65
C ALA A 12 12.66 11.21 -4.41
N PRO A 13 13.22 10.00 -4.25
CA PRO A 13 14.33 9.57 -5.08
C PRO A 13 13.87 9.38 -6.54
N SER A 14 14.78 9.60 -7.48
CA SER A 14 14.59 9.33 -8.91
C SER A 14 15.59 8.26 -9.35
N PRO A 15 15.26 6.97 -9.21
CA PRO A 15 16.18 5.88 -9.53
C PRO A 15 16.50 5.80 -11.02
N SER A 16 17.76 5.55 -11.36
CA SER A 16 18.15 5.24 -12.74
C SER A 16 17.71 3.82 -13.14
N PRO A 17 17.58 3.53 -14.45
CA PRO A 17 17.28 2.17 -14.90
C PRO A 17 18.29 1.12 -14.39
N VAL A 18 19.57 1.49 -14.27
CA VAL A 18 20.62 0.61 -13.73
C VAL A 18 20.39 0.31 -12.25
N GLN A 19 20.00 1.31 -11.45
CA GLN A 19 19.70 1.12 -10.02
C GLN A 19 18.46 0.24 -9.83
N ARG A 20 17.43 0.44 -10.67
CA ARG A 20 16.19 -0.35 -10.63
C ARG A 20 16.44 -1.82 -11.00
N ASN A 21 17.24 -2.08 -12.03
CA ASN A 21 17.58 -3.45 -12.44
C ASN A 21 18.40 -4.22 -11.39
N ARG A 22 19.04 -3.51 -10.44
CA ARG A 22 19.78 -4.12 -9.32
C ARG A 22 18.91 -4.36 -8.08
N MET A 23 17.64 -3.94 -8.09
CA MET A 23 16.73 -4.20 -6.98
C MET A 23 16.47 -5.70 -6.82
N ALA A 24 16.22 -6.12 -5.60
CA ALA A 24 15.79 -7.48 -5.32
C ALA A 24 14.50 -7.82 -6.08
N ALA A 25 14.44 -9.03 -6.61
CA ALA A 25 13.23 -9.55 -7.24
C ALA A 25 12.10 -9.70 -6.20
N PRO A 26 10.82 -9.59 -6.60
CA PRO A 26 9.70 -9.88 -5.72
C PRO A 26 9.75 -11.34 -5.24
N GLU A 27 9.65 -11.55 -3.93
CA GLU A 27 9.70 -12.88 -3.29
C GLU A 27 8.29 -13.42 -2.97
N CYS A 28 7.27 -12.55 -2.93
CA CYS A 28 5.91 -12.90 -2.53
C CYS A 28 4.97 -13.04 -3.74
N ILE A 29 4.13 -14.06 -3.72
CA ILE A 29 3.08 -14.31 -4.72
C ILE A 29 1.69 -14.30 -4.10
N ALA A 30 0.65 -14.13 -4.92
CA ALA A 30 -0.72 -14.27 -4.48
C ALA A 30 -1.06 -15.74 -4.22
N LEU A 31 -1.92 -16.00 -3.23
CA LEU A 31 -2.46 -17.33 -2.98
C LEU A 31 -3.65 -17.58 -3.91
N THR A 32 -3.55 -18.63 -4.71
CA THR A 32 -4.66 -19.21 -5.47
C THR A 32 -4.89 -20.63 -4.95
N MET A 33 -6.04 -20.86 -4.33
CA MET A 33 -6.41 -22.20 -3.85
C MET A 33 -6.80 -23.08 -5.03
N GLU A 34 -6.46 -24.37 -4.96
CA GLU A 34 -6.94 -25.35 -5.93
C GLU A 34 -8.44 -25.59 -5.74
N PRO A 35 -9.26 -25.43 -6.79
CA PRO A 35 -10.69 -25.64 -6.68
C PRO A 35 -11.05 -27.12 -6.72
N GLU A 36 -11.98 -27.54 -5.87
CA GLU A 36 -12.62 -28.85 -5.99
C GLU A 36 -13.60 -28.85 -7.16
N SER A 37 -13.20 -29.51 -8.25
CA SER A 37 -13.97 -29.58 -9.49
C SER A 37 -15.11 -30.60 -9.37
N ARG A 38 -16.32 -30.09 -9.12
CA ARG A 38 -17.55 -30.89 -9.02
C ARG A 38 -18.78 -30.04 -9.33
N LEU A 39 -19.93 -30.70 -9.48
CA LEU A 39 -21.22 -30.05 -9.44
C LEU A 39 -21.60 -29.78 -7.97
N TYR A 40 -21.93 -28.52 -7.67
CA TYR A 40 -22.48 -28.10 -6.39
C TYR A 40 -23.97 -27.87 -6.56
N THR A 41 -24.79 -28.64 -5.85
CA THR A 41 -26.26 -28.50 -5.82
C THR A 41 -26.72 -27.57 -4.70
N ASP A 42 -25.93 -27.48 -3.62
CA ASP A 42 -26.19 -26.61 -2.48
C ASP A 42 -25.69 -25.18 -2.75
N PRO A 43 -26.29 -24.14 -2.13
CA PRO A 43 -25.82 -22.76 -2.26
C PRO A 43 -24.36 -22.60 -1.81
N VAL A 44 -23.53 -21.98 -2.66
CA VAL A 44 -22.13 -21.66 -2.36
C VAL A 44 -22.01 -20.18 -2.03
N LEU A 45 -21.55 -19.87 -0.81
CA LEU A 45 -21.31 -18.50 -0.38
C LEU A 45 -20.01 -17.96 -1.00
N VAL A 46 -20.11 -16.82 -1.69
CA VAL A 46 -18.95 -16.12 -2.27
C VAL A 46 -18.61 -14.91 -1.40
N LEU A 47 -17.46 -14.97 -0.76
CA LEU A 47 -16.93 -13.90 0.09
C LEU A 47 -15.80 -13.19 -0.65
N ASP A 48 -15.80 -11.85 -0.60
CA ASP A 48 -14.77 -11.02 -1.21
C ASP A 48 -14.41 -9.84 -0.30
N PHE A 49 -13.12 -9.46 -0.32
CA PHE A 49 -12.64 -8.28 0.39
C PHE A 49 -12.85 -7.03 -0.45
N GLN A 50 -13.51 -6.03 0.13
CA GLN A 50 -13.62 -4.73 -0.51
C GLN A 50 -12.28 -3.99 -0.43
N SER A 51 -11.55 -3.91 -1.54
CA SER A 51 -10.27 -3.19 -1.62
C SER A 51 -9.20 -3.76 -0.68
N LEU A 52 -8.88 -5.05 -0.85
CA LEU A 52 -7.92 -5.80 -0.03
C LEU A 52 -6.58 -5.06 0.18
N TYR A 53 -5.78 -4.85 -0.88
CA TYR A 53 -4.45 -4.25 -0.74
C TYR A 53 -4.47 -2.82 -0.18
N PRO A 54 -5.33 -1.90 -0.67
CA PRO A 54 -5.45 -0.59 -0.05
C PRO A 54 -5.75 -0.64 1.45
N SER A 55 -6.64 -1.53 1.87
CA SER A 55 -7.01 -1.69 3.29
C SER A 55 -5.84 -2.20 4.13
N VAL A 56 -5.06 -3.16 3.61
CA VAL A 56 -3.84 -3.65 4.28
C VAL A 56 -2.81 -2.53 4.42
N VAL A 57 -2.57 -1.75 3.35
CA VAL A 57 -1.63 -0.61 3.38
C VAL A 57 -2.02 0.41 4.44
N ILE A 58 -3.33 0.70 4.57
CA ILE A 58 -3.84 1.64 5.57
C ILE A 58 -3.71 1.06 6.99
N ALA A 59 -4.19 -0.16 7.21
CA ALA A 59 -4.24 -0.79 8.53
C ALA A 59 -2.85 -0.96 9.16
N TYR A 60 -1.90 -1.41 8.35
CA TYR A 60 -0.52 -1.64 8.77
C TYR A 60 0.41 -0.46 8.43
N ASN A 61 -0.12 0.70 8.04
CA ASN A 61 0.68 1.91 7.80
C ASN A 61 1.88 1.69 6.86
N TYR A 62 1.72 0.85 5.82
CA TYR A 62 2.81 0.52 4.90
C TYR A 62 3.12 1.70 3.97
N CYS A 63 4.33 2.22 4.05
CA CYS A 63 4.76 3.33 3.22
C CYS A 63 6.29 3.38 3.13
N TYR A 64 6.80 4.00 2.07
CA TYR A 64 8.21 4.37 1.98
C TYR A 64 8.66 5.21 3.18
N SER A 65 7.82 6.13 3.66
CA SER A 65 8.16 7.04 4.76
C SER A 65 8.06 6.44 6.16
N THR A 66 7.58 5.19 6.28
CA THR A 66 7.40 4.46 7.54
C THR A 66 8.21 3.18 7.60
N CYS A 67 8.85 2.77 6.50
CA CYS A 67 9.70 1.59 6.41
C CYS A 67 11.01 1.79 7.19
N LEU A 68 11.38 0.80 8.00
CA LEU A 68 12.65 0.69 8.73
C LEU A 68 13.62 -0.32 8.08
N GLY A 69 13.16 -1.08 7.09
CA GLY A 69 13.98 -2.06 6.36
C GLY A 69 13.77 -3.52 6.81
N LYS A 70 14.44 -4.45 6.12
CA LYS A 70 14.43 -5.89 6.48
C LYS A 70 15.20 -6.10 7.78
N ILE A 71 14.65 -6.90 8.70
CA ILE A 71 15.27 -7.19 10.01
C ILE A 71 16.59 -7.94 9.84
N SER A 72 16.70 -8.78 8.81
CA SER A 72 17.95 -9.47 8.45
C SER A 72 19.11 -8.53 8.17
N ASN A 73 18.82 -7.26 7.85
CA ASN A 73 19.82 -6.29 7.43
C ASN A 73 20.22 -5.33 8.57
N MET A 74 19.74 -5.54 9.80
CA MET A 74 19.97 -4.63 10.93
C MET A 74 21.46 -4.47 11.27
N ASP A 75 22.31 -5.42 10.88
CA ASP A 75 23.77 -5.31 11.02
C ASP A 75 24.38 -4.18 10.16
N HIS A 76 23.65 -3.70 9.14
CA HIS A 76 24.09 -2.60 8.29
C HIS A 76 23.78 -1.20 8.86
N LEU A 77 23.24 -1.11 10.09
CA LEU A 77 22.96 0.17 10.73
C LEU A 77 24.22 1.07 10.79
N PRO A 78 24.08 2.39 10.56
CA PRO A 78 22.81 3.11 10.40
C PRO A 78 22.22 3.07 8.99
N ARG A 79 22.93 2.53 7.99
CA ARG A 79 22.54 2.64 6.57
C ARG A 79 21.78 1.41 6.09
N MET A 80 20.51 1.61 5.76
CA MET A 80 19.57 0.55 5.44
C MET A 80 19.18 0.61 3.95
N PRO A 81 19.20 -0.52 3.22
CA PRO A 81 18.67 -0.54 1.86
C PRO A 81 17.14 -0.46 1.87
N LEU A 82 16.60 0.34 0.95
CA LEU A 82 15.19 0.48 0.66
C LEU A 82 15.00 0.47 -0.86
N GLY A 83 14.70 -0.71 -1.41
CA GLY A 83 14.63 -0.89 -2.86
C GLY A 83 15.99 -0.59 -3.52
N CYS A 84 16.02 0.44 -4.37
CA CYS A 84 17.21 0.87 -5.09
C CYS A 84 18.04 1.95 -4.38
N VAL A 85 17.57 2.47 -3.24
CA VAL A 85 18.26 3.52 -2.47
C VAL A 85 18.69 3.00 -1.10
N GLY A 86 19.73 3.60 -0.53
CA GLY A 86 20.06 3.44 0.88
C GLY A 86 19.65 4.69 1.64
N TYR A 87 19.19 4.54 2.87
CA TYR A 87 18.88 5.67 3.76
C TYR A 87 19.47 5.42 5.15
N GLU A 88 19.73 6.49 5.88
CA GLU A 88 20.30 6.40 7.23
C GLU A 88 19.20 6.56 8.28
N ILE A 89 19.17 5.62 9.22
CA ILE A 89 18.27 5.65 10.36
C ILE A 89 19.03 6.20 11.57
N PRO A 90 18.60 7.32 12.17
CA PRO A 90 19.19 7.81 13.41
C PRO A 90 19.03 6.78 14.52
N VAL A 91 20.15 6.24 15.03
CA VAL A 91 20.17 5.16 16.04
C VAL A 91 19.40 5.56 17.31
N LYS A 92 19.46 6.84 17.72
CA LYS A 92 18.70 7.35 18.87
C LYS A 92 17.19 7.21 18.66
N ALA A 93 16.68 7.64 17.51
CA ALA A 93 15.26 7.52 17.17
C ALA A 93 14.83 6.06 17.10
N LEU A 94 15.67 5.18 16.54
CA LEU A 94 15.40 3.74 16.49
C LEU A 94 15.29 3.14 17.90
N LYS A 95 16.23 3.46 18.81
CA LYS A 95 16.18 3.02 20.20
C LYS A 95 14.89 3.44 20.90
N ASP A 96 14.45 4.68 20.70
CA ASP A 96 13.20 5.19 21.28
C ASP A 96 11.97 4.44 20.74
N ILE A 97 11.92 4.19 19.43
CA ILE A 97 10.83 3.43 18.78
C ILE A 97 10.78 2.00 19.32
N VAL A 98 11.93 1.34 19.45
CA VAL A 98 12.03 -0.04 19.95
C VAL A 98 11.64 -0.11 21.43
N ALA A 99 12.15 0.81 22.26
CA ALA A 99 11.83 0.88 23.68
C ALA A 99 10.32 1.06 23.93
N LYS A 100 9.67 1.89 23.11
CA LYS A 100 8.21 2.13 23.19
C LYS A 100 7.37 1.11 22.45
N ARG A 101 7.98 0.15 21.75
CA ARG A 101 7.32 -0.84 20.87
C ARG A 101 6.39 -0.19 19.83
N GLU A 102 6.82 0.92 19.24
CA GLU A 102 6.03 1.68 18.26
C GLU A 102 6.30 1.28 16.80
N TYR A 103 6.52 0.00 16.58
CA TYR A 103 6.77 -0.60 15.27
C TYR A 103 5.99 -1.90 15.12
N HIS A 104 5.88 -2.40 13.89
CA HIS A 104 5.40 -3.74 13.59
C HIS A 104 6.24 -4.34 12.47
N ILE A 105 6.18 -5.66 12.35
CA ILE A 105 6.97 -6.45 11.40
C ILE A 105 5.99 -7.10 10.44
N SER A 106 6.19 -6.90 9.14
CA SER A 106 5.40 -7.56 8.12
C SER A 106 5.78 -9.05 8.01
N PRO A 107 4.90 -9.91 7.45
CA PRO A 107 5.25 -11.31 7.18
C PRO A 107 6.50 -11.49 6.29
N ALA A 108 6.85 -10.46 5.50
CA ALA A 108 8.07 -10.44 4.69
C ALA A 108 9.34 -10.04 5.48
N GLY A 109 9.26 -9.91 6.80
CA GLY A 109 10.38 -9.55 7.66
C GLY A 109 10.82 -8.09 7.57
N VAL A 110 9.96 -7.20 7.05
CA VAL A 110 10.23 -5.76 6.95
C VAL A 110 9.57 -5.04 8.11
N ALA A 111 10.35 -4.24 8.84
CA ALA A 111 9.85 -3.44 9.94
C ALA A 111 9.28 -2.10 9.45
N PHE A 112 8.17 -1.66 10.05
CA PHE A 112 7.53 -0.38 9.78
C PHE A 112 7.12 0.28 11.09
N VAL A 113 7.21 1.61 11.17
CA VAL A 113 6.71 2.36 12.32
C VAL A 113 5.18 2.42 12.34
N THR A 114 4.61 2.43 13.54
CA THR A 114 3.17 2.61 13.74
C THR A 114 2.72 4.03 13.40
N SER A 115 1.41 4.20 13.18
CA SER A 115 0.81 5.51 12.90
C SER A 115 0.96 6.52 14.06
N LYS A 116 1.24 6.05 15.29
CA LYS A 116 1.55 6.88 16.46
C LYS A 116 2.81 7.71 16.28
N VAL A 117 3.84 7.13 15.66
CA VAL A 117 5.11 7.81 15.36
C VAL A 117 4.97 8.67 14.13
N ARG A 118 4.45 8.08 13.04
CA ARG A 118 4.26 8.75 11.76
C ARG A 118 3.21 8.04 10.94
N ARG A 119 2.23 8.80 10.46
CA ARG A 119 1.28 8.29 9.45
C ARG A 119 1.87 8.40 8.05
N GLY A 120 1.98 7.29 7.34
CA GLY A 120 2.56 7.23 6.00
C GLY A 120 1.77 8.03 4.96
N ILE A 121 2.46 8.43 3.88
CA ILE A 121 1.84 9.16 2.76
C ILE A 121 0.87 8.28 1.97
N LEU A 122 1.27 7.03 1.68
CA LEU A 122 0.42 6.07 0.95
C LEU A 122 -0.87 5.73 1.71
N PRO A 123 -0.83 5.37 3.01
CA PRO A 123 -2.04 5.19 3.82
C PRO A 123 -3.01 6.36 3.74
N ARG A 124 -2.53 7.60 3.84
CA ARG A 124 -3.38 8.80 3.78
C ARG A 124 -4.01 8.99 2.41
N MET A 125 -3.22 8.84 1.35
CA MET A 125 -3.71 8.99 -0.02
C MET A 125 -4.76 7.93 -0.36
N LEU A 126 -4.52 6.68 0.04
CA LEU A 126 -5.47 5.58 -0.16
C LEU A 126 -6.73 5.76 0.67
N ASP A 127 -6.61 6.22 1.92
CA ASP A 127 -7.75 6.52 2.79
C ASP A 127 -8.66 7.59 2.17
N GLU A 128 -8.10 8.67 1.63
CA GLU A 128 -8.87 9.70 0.90
C GLU A 128 -9.60 9.12 -0.33
N ILE A 129 -8.91 8.28 -1.13
CA ILE A 129 -9.49 7.64 -2.33
C ILE A 129 -10.62 6.69 -1.93
N LEU A 130 -10.42 5.85 -0.91
CA LEU A 130 -11.41 4.87 -0.47
C LEU A 130 -12.63 5.53 0.16
N ASN A 131 -12.44 6.54 1.02
CA ASN A 131 -13.56 7.29 1.61
C ASN A 131 -14.38 7.99 0.53
N THR A 132 -13.72 8.57 -0.47
CA THR A 132 -14.40 9.14 -1.64
C THR A 132 -15.19 8.07 -2.40
N ARG A 133 -14.61 6.89 -2.61
CA ARG A 133 -15.30 5.78 -3.29
C ARG A 133 -16.52 5.29 -2.50
N ILE A 134 -16.41 5.17 -1.18
CA ILE A 134 -17.53 4.79 -0.30
C ILE A 134 -18.65 5.82 -0.41
N MET A 135 -18.32 7.12 -0.38
CA MET A 135 -19.28 8.21 -0.57
C MET A 135 -20.00 8.10 -1.92
N VAL A 136 -19.28 7.86 -3.01
CA VAL A 136 -19.86 7.69 -4.36
C VAL A 136 -20.80 6.48 -4.41
N LYS A 137 -20.39 5.33 -3.84
CA LYS A 137 -21.24 4.13 -3.76
C LYS A 137 -22.52 4.37 -2.94
N ARG A 138 -22.42 5.09 -1.82
CA ARG A 138 -23.58 5.48 -1.00
C ARG A 138 -24.55 6.33 -1.81
N ARG A 139 -24.06 7.36 -2.51
CA ARG A 139 -24.90 8.18 -3.40
C ARG A 139 -25.53 7.34 -4.52
N MET A 140 -24.78 6.45 -5.15
CA MET A 140 -25.30 5.55 -6.18
C MET A 140 -26.46 4.68 -5.65
N SER A 141 -26.38 4.22 -4.40
CA SER A 141 -27.47 3.45 -3.78
C SER A 141 -28.74 4.27 -3.46
N MET A 142 -28.62 5.60 -3.33
CA MET A 142 -29.75 6.51 -3.07
C MET A 142 -30.50 6.89 -4.35
N TYR A 143 -29.80 7.02 -5.48
CA TYR A 143 -30.36 7.50 -6.75
C TYR A 143 -30.66 6.40 -7.77
N LYS A 144 -31.06 5.19 -7.31
CA LYS A 144 -31.32 4.04 -8.20
C LYS A 144 -32.40 4.28 -9.26
N ASN A 145 -33.27 5.26 -9.03
CA ASN A 145 -34.38 5.59 -9.93
C ASN A 145 -33.95 6.45 -11.13
N ASP A 146 -32.70 6.96 -11.14
CA ASP A 146 -32.11 7.67 -12.28
C ASP A 146 -31.01 6.80 -12.92
N PRO A 147 -31.31 6.13 -14.06
CA PRO A 147 -30.36 5.26 -14.74
C PRO A 147 -29.12 6.02 -15.26
N ALA A 148 -29.29 7.27 -15.72
CA ALA A 148 -28.20 8.06 -16.28
C ALA A 148 -27.21 8.46 -15.18
N LEU A 149 -27.72 8.96 -14.04
CA LEU A 149 -26.89 9.30 -12.89
C LEU A 149 -26.24 8.06 -12.26
N THR A 150 -26.97 6.95 -12.16
CA THR A 150 -26.43 5.68 -11.64
C THR A 150 -25.25 5.20 -12.49
N LYS A 151 -25.39 5.23 -13.82
CA LYS A 151 -24.30 4.87 -14.75
C LYS A 151 -23.07 5.77 -14.57
N LEU A 152 -23.28 7.08 -14.40
CA LEU A 152 -22.20 8.03 -14.15
C LEU A 152 -21.47 7.76 -12.82
N LEU A 153 -22.23 7.49 -11.75
CA LEU A 153 -21.67 7.20 -10.43
C LEU A 153 -20.93 5.86 -10.40
N ASP A 154 -21.41 4.87 -11.15
CA ASP A 154 -20.71 3.59 -11.27
C ASP A 154 -19.37 3.76 -12.00
N ALA A 155 -19.34 4.51 -13.12
CA ALA A 155 -18.10 4.84 -13.80
C ALA A 155 -17.11 5.56 -12.87
N ARG A 156 -17.58 6.49 -12.03
CA ARG A 156 -16.75 7.18 -11.03
C ARG A 156 -16.20 6.25 -9.95
N GLN A 157 -17.01 5.34 -9.39
CA GLN A 157 -16.50 4.42 -8.36
C GLN A 157 -15.51 3.40 -8.94
N LEU A 158 -15.70 2.97 -10.20
CA LEU A 158 -14.75 2.12 -10.93
C LEU A 158 -13.42 2.83 -11.17
N ALA A 159 -13.46 4.11 -11.59
CA ALA A 159 -12.25 4.91 -11.74
C ALA A 159 -11.49 5.04 -10.42
N LEU A 160 -12.17 5.31 -9.30
CA LEU A 160 -11.56 5.37 -7.97
C LEU A 160 -10.97 4.01 -7.54
N LYS A 161 -11.66 2.89 -7.85
CA LYS A 161 -11.13 1.53 -7.62
C LYS A 161 -9.83 1.32 -8.38
N LEU A 162 -9.80 1.70 -9.66
CA LEU A 162 -8.60 1.57 -10.50
C LEU A 162 -7.45 2.41 -9.95
N ILE A 163 -7.70 3.67 -9.57
CA ILE A 163 -6.67 4.56 -9.00
C ILE A 163 -6.10 3.96 -7.70
N ALA A 164 -6.95 3.42 -6.82
CA ALA A 164 -6.49 2.77 -5.59
C ALA A 164 -5.61 1.54 -5.88
N ASN A 165 -6.01 0.69 -6.83
CA ASN A 165 -5.25 -0.50 -7.21
C ASN A 165 -3.91 -0.16 -7.87
N VAL A 166 -3.90 0.82 -8.78
CA VAL A 166 -2.68 1.31 -9.44
C VAL A 166 -1.74 1.98 -8.44
N THR A 167 -2.27 2.68 -7.43
CA THR A 167 -1.46 3.28 -6.36
C THR A 167 -0.63 2.22 -5.62
N TYR A 168 -1.22 1.07 -5.31
CA TYR A 168 -0.50 -0.07 -4.76
C TYR A 168 0.48 -0.65 -5.79
N GLY A 169 0.02 -0.93 -7.02
CA GLY A 169 0.86 -1.53 -8.07
C GLY A 169 2.08 -0.68 -8.45
N TYR A 170 2.01 0.64 -8.27
CA TYR A 170 3.15 1.54 -8.44
C TYR A 170 4.30 1.22 -7.47
N THR A 171 3.99 0.69 -6.28
CA THR A 171 5.02 0.36 -5.28
C THR A 171 5.87 -0.85 -5.61
N SER A 172 5.38 -1.70 -6.51
CA SER A 172 6.05 -2.94 -6.96
C SER A 172 6.54 -2.84 -8.40
N ALA A 173 6.65 -1.63 -8.95
CA ALA A 173 6.93 -1.40 -10.37
C ALA A 173 8.43 -1.61 -10.72
N ASN A 174 8.92 -2.84 -10.64
CA ASN A 174 10.34 -3.15 -10.83
C ASN A 174 10.84 -3.00 -12.29
N TRP A 175 9.97 -3.13 -13.29
CA TRP A 175 10.41 -3.08 -14.70
C TRP A 175 10.41 -1.67 -15.30
N SER A 176 9.31 -0.94 -15.14
CA SER A 176 9.09 0.40 -15.73
C SER A 176 8.79 1.49 -14.70
N GLY A 177 8.87 1.17 -13.41
CA GLY A 177 8.63 2.12 -12.32
C GLY A 177 9.64 3.25 -12.30
N ARG A 178 9.21 4.39 -11.75
CA ARG A 178 10.03 5.60 -11.63
C ARG A 178 10.44 5.91 -10.19
N MET A 179 10.07 5.07 -9.24
CA MET A 179 10.36 5.18 -7.82
C MET A 179 10.30 3.81 -7.16
#